data_AF-A0A914UWJ2-F1
#
_entry.id   AF-A0A914UWJ2-F1
#
_cell.length_a   1.000
_cell.length_b   1.000
_cell.length_c   1.000
_cell.angle_alpha   90.00
_cell.angle_beta   90.00
_cell.angle_gamma   90.00
#
_symmetry.space_group_name_H-M   'P 1'
#
loop_
_entity.id
_entity.type
_entity.pdbx_description
1 polymer ?
#
loop_
_entity_poly.entity_id
_entity_poly.type
_entity_poly.pdbx_seq_one_letter_code
_entity_poly.pdbx_strand_id
1 'polypeptide(L)'
;MDVGNAPAVNVDDNGENYSASVSAAIAELLPDNDPFCRADFDVTAYINTLFPTEQSLSQLDDVMEQIQHQIADLDGEIAELVEVQSASGSDGHTALLNARSAIQELFTRVREIQAKTETSESMVKEITRDIKQLDVAKRNLTGSITTLHHLHILLSGLDSLGGWIERRRYGDIASQLPAVLNVLVLFDPYMAVPQVKQLADQVRDLKSRLSVQIAADFKEAFTGGMAHRSSQEILDICRVVSALDPSVKAELSTWFVDQQLSEYHVLYADTEDIAWLDRIDQRYRWFVTKLTEFERSGTSNLFPADWEMGRRLTNDFCITTREMLDRLMTKRAAELD
;
A
#
# COMPACT_ATOMS: atom_id res chain seq x y z
N MET A 1 13.88 21.89 53.12
CA MET A 1 14.25 22.52 51.83
C MET A 1 12.99 23.16 51.28
N ASP A 2 12.83 24.45 51.09
CA ASP A 2 13.50 25.65 51.57
C ASP A 2 12.43 26.72 51.27
N VAL A 3 11.66 27.13 52.28
CA VAL A 3 10.57 28.10 52.09
C VAL A 3 11.12 29.45 52.50
N GLY A 4 11.44 30.25 51.48
CA GLY A 4 12.04 31.56 51.59
C GLY A 4 11.30 32.47 52.55
N ASN A 5 12.11 33.03 53.44
CA ASN A 5 11.81 34.02 54.46
C ASN A 5 11.12 35.27 53.87
N ALA A 6 9.89 35.54 54.28
CA ALA A 6 9.22 36.83 54.07
C ALA A 6 9.57 37.76 55.24
N PRO A 7 10.02 39.02 55.02
CA PRO A 7 10.05 39.99 56.10
C PRO A 7 8.69 40.68 56.24
N ALA A 8 8.35 40.94 57.49
CA ALA A 8 7.08 41.45 57.96
C ALA A 8 6.74 42.83 57.39
N VAL A 9 5.47 42.97 56.97
CA VAL A 9 4.82 44.23 56.67
C VAL A 9 4.46 44.89 58.01
N ASN A 10 5.16 45.97 58.37
CA ASN A 10 4.63 46.92 59.34
C ASN A 10 3.67 47.84 58.60
N VAL A 11 2.42 47.79 59.03
CA VAL A 11 1.32 48.64 58.59
C VAL A 11 1.44 49.95 59.36
N ASP A 12 1.66 51.05 58.65
CA ASP A 12 1.23 52.37 59.08
C ASP A 12 0.40 53.01 57.96
N ASP A 13 -0.55 53.81 58.42
CA ASP A 13 -1.81 54.24 57.84
C ASP A 13 -1.63 55.14 56.58
N ASN A 14 -2.41 54.86 55.53
CA ASN A 14 -2.57 55.61 54.24
C ASN A 14 -1.60 55.38 53.04
N GLY A 15 -1.01 54.19 52.87
CA GLY A 15 0.00 53.94 51.82
C GLY A 15 -0.50 53.40 50.46
N GLU A 16 -0.51 54.24 49.42
CA GLU A 16 -0.38 53.79 48.02
C GLU A 16 1.04 53.21 47.83
N ASN A 17 1.17 51.90 47.62
CA ASN A 17 2.46 51.23 47.43
C ASN A 17 3.00 51.52 46.02
N TYR A 18 3.82 52.56 45.88
CA TYR A 18 4.57 52.81 44.65
C TYR A 18 5.65 51.72 44.44
N SER A 19 5.87 51.29 43.19
CA SER A 19 6.93 50.34 42.81
C SER A 19 8.32 50.85 43.23
N ALA A 20 9.29 49.97 43.53
CA ALA A 20 10.65 50.36 43.93
C ALA A 20 11.34 51.35 42.97
N SER A 21 11.00 51.28 41.68
CA SER A 21 11.48 52.25 40.66
C SER A 21 10.84 53.63 40.80
N VAL A 22 9.58 53.68 41.24
CA VAL A 22 8.82 54.92 41.45
C VAL A 22 9.25 55.57 42.76
N SER A 23 9.47 54.80 43.83
CA SER A 23 10.04 55.32 45.08
C SER A 23 11.46 55.87 44.89
N ALA A 24 12.27 55.25 44.04
CA ALA A 24 13.60 55.74 43.71
C ALA A 24 13.55 57.06 42.91
N ALA A 25 12.64 57.17 41.93
CA ALA A 25 12.46 58.40 41.16
C ALA A 25 11.90 59.55 42.01
N ILE A 26 11.01 59.26 42.97
CA ILE A 26 10.47 60.24 43.92
C ILE A 26 11.60 60.78 44.83
N ALA A 27 12.48 59.90 45.31
CA ALA A 27 13.63 60.31 46.14
C ALA A 27 14.71 61.09 45.36
N GLU A 28 14.79 60.92 44.04
CA GLU A 28 15.70 61.67 43.17
C GLU A 28 15.17 63.08 42.84
N LEU A 29 13.85 63.22 42.71
CA LEU A 29 13.17 64.50 42.39
C LEU A 29 12.95 65.39 43.62
N LEU A 30 12.90 64.82 44.84
CA LEU A 30 12.73 65.53 46.10
C LEU A 30 13.96 65.32 46.99
N PRO A 31 14.97 66.18 46.93
CA PRO A 31 16.05 66.13 47.90
C PRO A 31 15.51 66.50 49.30
N ASP A 32 15.57 65.58 50.26
CA ASP A 32 15.15 65.73 51.68
C ASP A 32 15.77 66.93 52.44
N ASN A 33 16.68 67.68 51.80
CA ASN A 33 17.36 68.85 52.36
C ASN A 33 16.66 70.19 52.06
N ASP A 34 15.54 70.21 51.34
CA ASP A 34 14.79 71.45 51.16
C ASP A 34 14.00 71.79 52.45
N PRO A 35 14.32 72.88 53.16
CA PRO A 35 13.57 73.31 54.35
C PRO A 35 12.09 73.53 54.07
N PHE A 36 11.69 73.84 52.83
CA PHE A 36 10.29 74.06 52.44
C PHE A 36 9.46 72.76 52.34
N CYS A 37 10.10 71.59 52.30
CA CYS A 37 9.42 70.28 52.20
C CYS A 37 9.13 69.63 53.56
N ARG A 38 9.57 70.24 54.68
CA ARG A 38 9.34 69.70 56.03
C ARG A 38 7.93 70.06 56.52
N ALA A 39 7.20 69.08 57.05
CA ALA A 39 5.86 69.28 57.62
C ALA A 39 5.83 70.29 58.79
N ASP A 40 6.97 70.49 59.46
CA ASP A 40 7.15 71.40 60.61
C ASP A 40 7.86 72.73 60.21
N PHE A 41 7.67 73.23 58.99
CA PHE A 41 8.33 74.45 58.54
C PHE A 41 7.90 75.68 59.36
N ASP A 42 8.82 76.20 60.19
CA ASP A 42 8.62 77.44 60.93
C ASP A 42 9.19 78.63 60.15
N VAL A 43 8.27 79.39 59.56
CA VAL A 43 8.55 80.62 58.80
C VAL A 43 9.38 81.60 59.64
N THR A 44 9.13 81.68 60.95
CA THR A 44 9.80 82.65 61.82
C THR A 44 11.24 82.23 62.11
N ALA A 45 11.49 80.94 62.34
CA ALA A 45 12.84 80.40 62.49
C ALA A 45 13.67 80.58 61.20
N TYR A 46 13.06 80.36 60.03
CA TYR A 46 13.72 80.52 58.73
C TYR A 46 14.09 82.00 58.45
N ILE A 47 13.17 82.93 58.69
CA ILE A 47 13.43 84.37 58.59
C ILE A 47 14.57 84.78 59.55
N ASN A 48 14.59 84.25 60.78
CA ASN A 48 15.65 84.53 61.74
C ASN A 48 17.02 83.92 61.35
N THR A 49 17.04 82.84 60.55
CA THR A 49 18.29 82.33 59.96
C THR A 49 18.79 83.18 58.79
N LEU A 50 17.89 83.79 58.02
CA LEU A 50 18.22 84.71 56.92
C LEU A 50 18.66 86.09 57.45
N PHE A 51 18.10 86.53 58.57
CA PHE A 51 18.41 87.81 59.22
C PHE A 51 18.77 87.64 60.70
N PRO A 52 20.00 87.17 61.04
CA PRO A 52 20.38 86.87 62.43
C PRO A 52 20.60 88.11 63.32
N THR A 53 20.81 89.28 62.72
CA THR A 53 21.13 90.53 63.43
C THR A 53 20.48 91.75 62.74
N GLU A 54 20.20 92.83 63.48
CA GLU A 54 19.56 94.05 62.93
C GLU A 54 20.32 94.69 61.76
N GLN A 55 21.63 94.46 61.64
CA GLN A 55 22.43 94.93 60.49
C GLN A 55 22.16 94.14 59.21
N SER A 56 21.68 92.90 59.30
CA SER A 56 21.36 92.04 58.14
C SER A 56 20.10 92.52 57.39
N LEU A 57 19.24 93.33 58.04
CA LEU A 57 18.05 93.93 57.43
C LEU A 57 18.37 94.91 56.29
N SER A 58 19.62 95.36 56.15
CA SER A 58 20.02 96.19 55.01
C SER A 58 20.09 95.41 53.69
N GLN A 59 20.09 94.07 53.73
CA GLN A 59 20.12 93.17 52.56
C GLN A 59 18.74 92.59 52.24
N LEU A 60 17.67 93.13 52.86
CA LEU A 60 16.32 92.62 52.72
C LEU A 60 15.81 92.70 51.27
N ASP A 61 16.13 93.80 50.57
CA ASP A 61 15.75 93.97 49.17
C ASP A 61 16.46 92.96 48.26
N ASP A 62 17.75 92.69 48.51
CA ASP A 62 18.54 91.70 47.74
C ASP A 62 18.00 90.27 47.93
N VAL A 63 17.65 89.90 49.16
CA VAL A 63 17.08 88.57 49.48
C VAL A 63 15.66 88.46 48.91
N MET A 64 14.87 89.53 48.95
CA MET A 64 13.55 89.56 48.30
C MET A 64 13.65 89.40 46.79
N GLU A 65 14.61 90.07 46.15
CA GLU A 65 14.86 89.94 44.71
C GLU A 65 15.32 88.52 44.35
N GLN A 66 16.17 87.91 45.18
CA GLN A 66 16.60 86.52 45.00
C GLN A 66 15.44 85.52 45.14
N ILE A 67 14.57 85.69 46.15
CA ILE A 67 13.38 84.84 46.32
C ILE A 67 12.40 85.06 45.17
N GLN A 68 12.20 86.31 44.71
CA GLN A 68 11.35 86.59 43.55
C GLN A 68 11.89 85.98 42.26
N HIS A 69 13.21 86.00 42.06
CA HIS A 69 13.86 85.33 40.94
C HIS A 69 13.70 83.81 41.03
N GLN A 70 13.87 83.23 42.23
CA GLN A 70 13.69 81.81 42.43
C GLN A 70 12.24 81.36 42.23
N ILE A 71 11.25 82.17 42.65
CA ILE A 71 9.83 81.94 42.36
C ILE A 71 9.59 81.99 40.85
N ALA A 72 10.15 83.00 40.15
CA ALA A 72 9.98 83.12 38.71
C ALA A 72 10.63 81.95 37.93
N ASP A 73 11.80 81.49 38.36
CA ASP A 73 12.48 80.32 37.78
C ASP A 73 11.67 79.04 38.00
N LEU A 74 11.18 78.81 39.23
CA LEU A 74 10.33 77.67 39.57
C LEU A 74 9.00 77.70 38.82
N ASP A 75 8.36 78.86 38.70
CA ASP A 75 7.13 79.02 37.92
C ASP A 75 7.38 78.72 36.43
N GLY A 76 8.56 79.09 35.91
CA GLY A 76 9.00 78.74 34.55
C GLY A 76 9.20 77.23 34.37
N GLU A 77 9.89 76.58 35.31
CA GLU A 77 10.14 75.13 35.29
C GLU A 77 8.84 74.32 35.43
N ILE A 78 7.92 74.76 36.31
CA ILE A 78 6.60 74.15 36.47
C ILE A 78 5.79 74.30 35.18
N ALA A 79 5.82 75.47 34.52
CA ALA A 79 5.11 75.68 33.26
C ALA A 79 5.62 74.75 32.15
N GLU A 80 6.95 74.61 32.02
CA GLU A 80 7.57 73.70 31.05
C GLU A 80 7.19 72.23 31.34
N LEU A 81 7.29 71.78 32.59
CA LEU A 81 6.91 70.43 33.01
C LEU A 81 5.43 70.13 32.76
N VAL A 82 4.53 71.08 33.07
CA VAL A 82 3.09 70.92 32.81
C VAL A 82 2.80 70.84 31.32
N GLU A 83 3.50 71.59 30.49
CA GLU A 83 3.35 71.54 29.04
C GLU A 83 3.86 70.20 28.47
N VAL A 84 5.05 69.73 28.90
CA VAL A 84 5.62 68.44 28.50
C VAL A 84 4.77 67.26 28.98
N GLN A 85 4.22 67.32 30.20
CA GLN A 85 3.34 66.30 30.74
C GLN A 85 1.98 66.28 30.03
N SER A 86 1.44 67.46 29.69
CA SER A 86 0.20 67.58 28.91
C SER A 86 0.39 67.05 27.48
N ALA A 87 1.53 67.36 26.86
CA ALA A 87 1.89 66.85 25.54
C ALA A 87 2.11 65.32 25.56
N SER A 88 2.85 64.80 26.54
CA SER A 88 3.13 63.36 26.69
C SER A 88 1.89 62.56 27.06
N GLY A 89 1.00 63.11 27.90
CA GLY A 89 -0.29 62.50 28.24
C GLY A 89 -1.23 62.45 27.04
N SER A 90 -1.28 63.51 26.23
CA SER A 90 -2.02 63.54 24.97
C SER A 90 -1.46 62.53 23.97
N ASP A 91 -0.14 62.53 23.75
CA ASP A 91 0.52 61.63 22.80
C ASP A 91 0.36 60.15 23.20
N GLY A 92 0.52 59.84 24.48
CA GLY A 92 0.25 58.51 25.05
C GLY A 92 -1.21 58.07 24.84
N HIS A 93 -2.17 58.99 24.99
CA HIS A 93 -3.58 58.69 24.72
C HIS A 93 -3.82 58.39 23.23
N THR A 94 -3.24 59.16 22.32
CA THR A 94 -3.31 58.89 20.87
C THR A 94 -2.64 57.58 20.49
N ALA A 95 -1.47 57.27 21.04
CA ALA A 95 -0.78 55.99 20.81
C ALA A 95 -1.63 54.80 21.26
N LEU A 96 -2.32 54.92 22.40
CA LEU A 96 -3.18 53.88 22.95
C LEU A 96 -4.47 53.70 22.12
N LEU A 97 -5.05 54.80 21.61
CA LEU A 97 -6.16 54.74 20.66
C LEU A 97 -5.75 54.09 19.33
N ASN A 98 -4.57 54.43 18.81
CA ASN A 98 -4.03 53.83 17.59
C ASN A 98 -3.75 52.33 17.77
N ALA A 99 -3.17 51.93 18.90
CA ALA A 99 -2.96 50.52 19.23
C ALA A 99 -4.30 49.77 19.34
N ARG A 100 -5.30 50.36 20.00
CA ARG A 100 -6.65 49.77 20.10
C ARG A 100 -7.29 49.60 18.72
N SER A 101 -7.16 50.60 17.84
CA SER A 101 -7.65 50.54 16.47
C SER A 101 -6.98 49.42 15.67
N ALA A 102 -5.64 49.34 15.73
CA ALA A 102 -4.87 48.30 15.05
C ALA A 102 -5.22 46.89 15.56
N ILE A 103 -5.46 46.73 16.87
CA ILE A 103 -5.91 45.46 17.46
C ILE A 103 -7.31 45.09 16.95
N GLN A 104 -8.23 46.05 16.88
CA GLN A 104 -9.57 45.83 16.32
C GLN A 104 -9.52 45.44 14.84
N GLU A 105 -8.65 46.08 14.06
CA GLU A 105 -8.42 45.71 12.66
C GLU A 105 -7.85 44.29 12.56
N LEU A 106 -6.85 43.94 13.38
CA LEU A 106 -6.27 42.59 13.40
C LEU A 106 -7.31 41.52 13.74
N PHE A 107 -8.15 41.75 14.75
CA PHE A 107 -9.25 40.82 15.08
C PHE A 107 -10.27 40.67 13.94
N THR A 108 -10.47 41.73 13.16
CA THR A 108 -11.32 41.67 11.98
C THR A 108 -10.67 40.85 10.89
N ARG A 109 -9.37 41.08 10.62
CA ARG A 109 -8.58 40.29 9.65
C ARG A 109 -8.48 38.81 10.02
N VAL A 110 -8.27 38.50 11.29
CA VAL A 110 -8.24 37.11 11.77
C VAL A 110 -9.58 36.42 11.56
N ARG A 111 -10.70 37.12 11.84
CA ARG A 111 -12.05 36.59 11.57
C ARG A 111 -12.30 36.41 10.07
N GLU A 112 -11.88 37.35 9.23
CA GLU A 112 -11.97 37.22 7.77
C GLU A 112 -11.17 36.02 7.26
N ILE A 113 -9.95 35.81 7.78
CA ILE A 113 -9.10 34.66 7.43
C ILE A 113 -9.78 33.37 7.88
N GLN A 114 -10.27 33.28 9.12
CA GLN A 114 -10.97 32.09 9.62
C GLN A 114 -12.17 31.74 8.74
N ALA A 115 -13.01 32.71 8.38
CA ALA A 115 -14.16 32.49 7.49
C ALA A 115 -13.72 32.03 6.08
N LYS A 116 -12.63 32.61 5.53
CA LYS A 116 -12.05 32.17 4.25
C LYS A 116 -11.45 30.77 4.34
N THR A 117 -10.82 30.42 5.46
CA THR A 117 -10.26 29.08 5.66
C THR A 117 -11.36 28.04 5.78
N GLU A 118 -12.44 28.31 6.50
CA GLU A 118 -13.58 27.39 6.65
C GLU A 118 -14.31 27.17 5.32
N THR A 119 -14.53 28.24 4.55
CA THR A 119 -15.08 28.12 3.18
C THR A 119 -14.14 27.37 2.24
N SER A 120 -12.83 27.61 2.33
CA SER A 120 -11.83 26.87 1.55
C SER A 120 -11.74 25.40 1.95
N GLU A 121 -11.83 25.06 3.24
CA GLU A 121 -11.84 23.69 3.72
C GLU A 121 -13.08 22.94 3.21
N SER A 122 -14.25 23.58 3.28
CA SER A 122 -15.49 23.02 2.75
C SER A 122 -15.39 22.73 1.26
N MET A 123 -14.85 23.68 0.48
CA MET A 123 -14.63 23.52 -0.96
C MET A 123 -13.66 22.36 -1.27
N VAL A 124 -12.55 22.23 -0.54
CA VAL A 124 -11.60 21.12 -0.73
C VAL A 124 -12.23 19.77 -0.35
N LYS A 125 -13.02 19.71 0.72
CA LYS A 125 -13.77 18.50 1.09
C LYS A 125 -14.76 18.08 0.00
N GLU A 126 -15.43 19.03 -0.62
CA GLU A 126 -16.33 18.76 -1.74
C GLU A 126 -15.57 18.24 -2.98
N ILE A 127 -14.49 18.91 -3.38
CA ILE A 127 -13.65 18.49 -4.50
C ILE A 127 -13.09 17.07 -4.27
N THR A 128 -12.57 16.80 -3.07
CA THR A 128 -11.99 15.49 -2.74
C THR A 128 -13.04 14.37 -2.66
N ARG A 129 -14.27 14.68 -2.24
CA ARG A 129 -15.41 13.76 -2.31
C ARG A 129 -15.70 13.37 -3.75
N ASP A 130 -15.77 14.33 -4.65
CA ASP A 130 -16.11 14.09 -6.05
C ASP A 130 -14.99 13.33 -6.79
N ILE A 131 -13.72 13.64 -6.48
CA ILE A 131 -12.57 12.85 -6.97
C ILE A 131 -12.68 11.39 -6.53
N LYS A 132 -13.04 11.12 -5.28
CA LYS A 132 -13.22 9.76 -4.78
C LYS A 132 -14.36 9.04 -5.52
N GLN A 133 -15.47 9.71 -5.78
CA GLN A 133 -16.57 9.14 -6.57
C GLN A 133 -16.12 8.83 -8.00
N LEU A 134 -15.36 9.72 -8.63
CA LEU A 134 -14.83 9.54 -9.97
C LEU A 134 -13.83 8.38 -10.03
N ASP A 135 -12.99 8.20 -9.01
CA ASP A 135 -12.07 7.06 -8.93
C ASP A 135 -12.82 5.73 -8.79
N VAL A 136 -13.86 5.68 -7.95
CA VAL A 136 -14.75 4.50 -7.84
C VAL A 136 -15.44 4.21 -9.17
N ALA A 137 -15.95 5.24 -9.85
CA ALA A 137 -16.57 5.10 -11.17
C ALA A 137 -15.56 4.57 -12.21
N LYS A 138 -14.35 5.14 -12.25
CA LYS A 138 -13.27 4.69 -13.13
C LYS A 138 -12.93 3.23 -12.87
N ARG A 139 -12.72 2.84 -11.61
CA ARG A 139 -12.39 1.45 -11.23
C ARG A 139 -13.50 0.48 -11.64
N ASN A 140 -14.76 0.85 -11.40
CA ASN A 140 -15.91 0.03 -11.78
C ASN A 140 -16.04 -0.09 -13.30
N LEU A 141 -15.84 1.01 -14.05
CA LEU A 141 -15.86 1.00 -15.51
C LEU A 141 -14.72 0.15 -16.10
N THR A 142 -13.49 0.31 -15.62
CA THR A 142 -12.36 -0.51 -16.04
C THR A 142 -12.62 -1.98 -15.74
N GLY A 143 -13.14 -2.29 -14.53
CA GLY A 143 -13.54 -3.65 -14.17
C GLY A 143 -14.55 -4.24 -15.15
N SER A 144 -15.63 -3.49 -15.44
CA SER A 144 -16.68 -3.91 -16.39
C SER A 144 -16.15 -4.09 -17.82
N ILE A 145 -15.26 -3.22 -18.30
CA ILE A 145 -14.65 -3.34 -19.63
C ILE A 145 -13.78 -4.59 -19.70
N THR A 146 -12.94 -4.83 -18.68
CA THR A 146 -12.07 -6.02 -18.63
C THR A 146 -12.88 -7.31 -18.54
N THR A 147 -13.93 -7.37 -17.70
CA THR A 147 -14.78 -8.57 -17.63
C THR A 147 -15.53 -8.82 -18.93
N LEU A 148 -16.03 -7.78 -19.59
CA LEU A 148 -16.69 -7.91 -20.90
C LEU A 148 -15.70 -8.34 -21.98
N HIS A 149 -14.46 -7.86 -21.94
CA HIS A 149 -13.40 -8.32 -22.84
C HIS A 149 -13.09 -9.80 -22.63
N HIS A 150 -12.92 -10.25 -21.38
CA HIS A 150 -12.74 -11.66 -21.05
C HIS A 150 -13.92 -12.52 -21.51
N LEU A 151 -15.15 -12.02 -21.37
CA LEU A 151 -16.34 -12.71 -21.85
C LEU A 151 -16.32 -12.86 -23.38
N HIS A 152 -15.88 -11.83 -24.09
CA HIS A 152 -15.71 -11.87 -25.54
C HIS A 152 -14.64 -12.88 -25.96
N ILE A 153 -13.49 -12.94 -25.28
CA ILE A 153 -12.46 -13.97 -25.52
C ILE A 153 -13.05 -15.37 -25.34
N LEU A 154 -13.86 -15.57 -24.31
CA LEU A 154 -14.42 -16.88 -24.01
C LEU A 154 -15.49 -17.31 -25.03
N LEU A 155 -16.37 -16.40 -25.46
CA LEU A 155 -17.36 -16.66 -26.51
C LEU A 155 -16.70 -16.93 -27.88
N SER A 156 -15.82 -16.04 -28.33
CA SER A 156 -15.10 -16.21 -29.60
C SER A 156 -14.19 -17.44 -29.59
N GLY A 157 -13.61 -17.76 -28.43
CA GLY A 157 -12.84 -18.97 -28.20
C GLY A 157 -13.69 -20.23 -28.29
N LEU A 158 -14.89 -20.24 -27.70
CA LEU A 158 -15.80 -21.38 -27.80
C LEU A 158 -16.20 -21.66 -29.26
N ASP A 159 -16.58 -20.60 -30.00
CA ASP A 159 -16.98 -20.73 -31.42
C ASP A 159 -15.82 -21.24 -32.28
N SER A 160 -14.63 -20.69 -32.09
CA SER A 160 -13.42 -21.09 -32.84
C SER A 160 -13.00 -22.52 -32.52
N LEU A 161 -12.94 -22.87 -31.23
CA LEU A 161 -12.61 -24.22 -30.77
C LEU A 161 -13.62 -25.25 -31.29
N GLY A 162 -14.92 -24.93 -31.26
CA GLY A 162 -15.96 -25.79 -31.80
C GLY A 162 -15.73 -26.09 -33.29
N GLY A 163 -15.45 -25.06 -34.09
CA GLY A 163 -15.16 -25.23 -35.51
C GLY A 163 -13.87 -26.01 -35.80
N TRP A 164 -12.83 -25.88 -34.96
CA TRP A 164 -11.57 -26.62 -35.14
C TRP A 164 -11.65 -28.07 -34.69
N ILE A 165 -12.46 -28.37 -33.68
CA ILE A 165 -12.71 -29.75 -33.23
C ILE A 165 -13.34 -30.56 -34.37
N GLU A 166 -14.37 -30.01 -35.02
CA GLU A 166 -15.02 -30.65 -36.16
C GLU A 166 -14.06 -30.90 -37.33
N ARG A 167 -13.14 -29.96 -37.57
CA ARG A 167 -12.15 -30.03 -38.65
C ARG A 167 -10.85 -30.74 -38.26
N ARG A 168 -10.73 -31.22 -37.01
CA ARG A 168 -9.53 -31.88 -36.46
C ARG A 168 -8.25 -31.04 -36.58
N ARG A 169 -8.37 -29.72 -36.45
CA ARG A 169 -7.21 -28.79 -36.48
C ARG A 169 -6.55 -28.68 -35.11
N TYR A 170 -5.82 -29.73 -34.73
CA TYR A 170 -5.21 -29.85 -33.39
C TYR A 170 -4.18 -28.77 -33.07
N GLY A 171 -3.42 -28.27 -34.05
CA GLY A 171 -2.45 -27.20 -33.83
C GLY A 171 -3.07 -25.90 -33.33
N ASP A 172 -4.17 -25.46 -33.93
CA ASP A 172 -4.88 -24.25 -33.51
C ASP A 172 -5.54 -24.43 -32.15
N ILE A 173 -6.15 -25.61 -31.92
CA ILE A 173 -6.71 -25.99 -30.62
C ILE A 173 -5.63 -25.90 -29.53
N ALA A 174 -4.42 -26.44 -29.78
CA ALA A 174 -3.33 -26.41 -28.82
C ALA A 174 -2.92 -24.98 -28.43
N SER A 175 -2.97 -24.04 -29.39
CA SER A 175 -2.60 -22.65 -29.15
C SER A 175 -3.66 -21.85 -28.38
N GLN A 176 -4.95 -22.08 -28.63
CA GLN A 176 -6.02 -21.25 -28.06
C GLN A 176 -6.67 -21.86 -26.82
N LEU A 177 -6.69 -23.18 -26.69
CA LEU A 177 -7.31 -23.87 -25.57
C LEU A 177 -6.76 -23.39 -24.21
N PRO A 178 -5.44 -23.24 -23.99
CA PRO A 178 -4.92 -22.72 -22.72
C PRO A 178 -5.43 -21.32 -22.38
N ALA A 179 -5.54 -20.44 -23.39
CA ALA A 179 -6.05 -19.09 -23.18
C ALA A 179 -7.52 -19.09 -22.75
N VAL A 180 -8.35 -19.91 -23.40
CA VAL A 180 -9.78 -20.06 -23.04
C VAL A 180 -9.94 -20.66 -21.64
N LEU A 181 -9.14 -21.67 -21.29
CA LEU A 181 -9.17 -22.28 -19.96
C LEU A 181 -8.73 -21.30 -18.86
N ASN A 182 -7.68 -20.50 -19.11
CA ASN A 182 -7.23 -19.48 -18.17
C ASN A 182 -8.29 -18.40 -17.95
N VAL A 183 -8.95 -17.96 -19.03
CA VAL A 183 -10.04 -16.97 -18.93
C VAL A 183 -11.26 -17.56 -18.20
N LEU A 184 -11.56 -18.84 -18.38
CA LEU A 184 -12.66 -19.51 -17.68
C LEU A 184 -12.50 -19.44 -16.15
N VAL A 185 -11.28 -19.60 -15.64
CA VAL A 185 -10.99 -19.49 -14.19
C VAL A 185 -11.30 -18.09 -13.65
N LEU A 186 -11.10 -17.03 -14.45
CA LEU A 186 -11.46 -15.67 -14.04
C LEU A 186 -12.97 -15.48 -13.84
N PHE A 187 -13.79 -16.39 -14.39
CA PHE A 187 -15.24 -16.37 -14.25
C PHE A 187 -15.78 -17.21 -13.07
N ASP A 188 -14.94 -17.89 -12.30
CA ASP A 188 -15.36 -18.67 -11.12
C ASP A 188 -16.22 -17.85 -10.12
N PRO A 189 -15.90 -16.57 -9.80
CA PRO A 189 -16.73 -15.77 -8.90
C PRO A 189 -18.12 -15.44 -9.48
N TYR A 190 -18.29 -15.54 -10.80
CA TYR A 190 -19.50 -15.16 -11.53
C TYR A 190 -20.41 -16.36 -11.85
N MET A 191 -20.10 -17.56 -11.35
CA MET A 191 -20.86 -18.80 -11.59
C MET A 191 -22.31 -18.76 -11.08
N ALA A 192 -22.65 -17.80 -10.22
CA ALA A 192 -24.03 -17.55 -9.81
C ALA A 192 -24.91 -17.02 -10.96
N VAL A 193 -24.31 -16.39 -11.97
CA VAL A 193 -25.01 -15.88 -13.15
C VAL A 193 -25.29 -17.04 -14.11
N PRO A 194 -26.56 -17.34 -14.45
CA PRO A 194 -26.90 -18.54 -15.19
C PRO A 194 -26.28 -18.57 -16.60
N GLN A 195 -26.14 -17.42 -17.26
CA GLN A 195 -25.52 -17.33 -18.59
C GLN A 195 -24.02 -17.67 -18.54
N VAL A 196 -23.31 -17.22 -17.49
CA VAL A 196 -21.88 -17.54 -17.31
C VAL A 196 -21.71 -19.01 -16.99
N LYS A 197 -22.58 -19.57 -16.14
CA LYS A 197 -22.58 -21.00 -15.84
C LYS A 197 -22.83 -21.84 -17.08
N GLN A 198 -23.83 -21.50 -17.90
CA GLN A 198 -24.11 -22.19 -19.16
C GLN A 198 -22.89 -22.18 -20.09
N LEU A 199 -22.21 -21.04 -20.19
CA LEU A 199 -21.03 -20.89 -21.03
C LEU A 199 -19.84 -21.72 -20.49
N ALA A 200 -19.64 -21.75 -19.17
CA ALA A 200 -18.66 -22.61 -18.52
C ALA A 200 -18.95 -24.11 -18.76
N ASP A 201 -20.24 -24.49 -18.69
CA ASP A 201 -20.69 -25.84 -18.98
C ASP A 201 -20.46 -26.22 -20.45
N GLN A 202 -20.66 -25.30 -21.39
CA GLN A 202 -20.32 -25.49 -22.81
C GLN A 202 -18.82 -25.70 -23.03
N VAL A 203 -17.94 -24.93 -22.36
CA VAL A 203 -16.48 -25.17 -22.43
C VAL A 203 -16.14 -26.56 -21.87
N ARG A 204 -16.79 -26.98 -20.77
CA ARG A 204 -16.57 -28.31 -20.19
C ARG A 204 -17.04 -29.45 -21.11
N ASP A 205 -18.20 -29.29 -21.75
CA ASP A 205 -18.70 -30.24 -22.75
C ASP A 205 -17.74 -30.34 -23.95
N LEU A 206 -17.29 -29.20 -24.47
CA LEU A 206 -16.32 -29.13 -25.55
C LEU A 206 -15.01 -29.84 -25.17
N LYS A 207 -14.52 -29.63 -23.95
CA LYS A 207 -13.35 -30.31 -23.40
C LYS A 207 -13.54 -31.84 -23.33
N SER A 208 -14.69 -32.29 -22.85
CA SER A 208 -15.04 -33.71 -22.78
C SER A 208 -15.08 -34.35 -24.16
N ARG A 209 -15.78 -33.72 -25.11
CA ARG A 209 -15.84 -34.14 -26.51
C ARG A 209 -14.46 -34.22 -27.16
N LEU A 210 -13.64 -33.18 -26.97
CA LEU A 210 -12.27 -33.14 -27.46
C LEU A 210 -11.41 -34.26 -26.88
N SER A 211 -11.57 -34.58 -25.58
CA SER A 211 -10.83 -35.65 -24.92
C SER A 211 -11.16 -37.03 -25.53
N VAL A 212 -12.46 -37.31 -25.75
CA VAL A 212 -12.91 -38.56 -26.40
C VAL A 212 -12.41 -38.64 -27.84
N GLN A 213 -12.52 -37.55 -28.60
CA GLN A 213 -12.07 -37.48 -29.98
C GLN A 213 -10.56 -37.70 -30.09
N ILE A 214 -9.76 -37.02 -29.25
CA ILE A 214 -8.31 -37.19 -29.21
C ILE A 214 -7.95 -38.63 -28.84
N ALA A 215 -8.64 -39.23 -27.88
CA ALA A 215 -8.33 -40.61 -27.49
C ALA A 215 -8.56 -41.60 -28.64
N ALA A 216 -9.66 -41.45 -29.39
CA ALA A 216 -9.91 -42.27 -30.57
C ALA A 216 -8.84 -42.02 -31.66
N ASP A 217 -8.56 -40.76 -31.95
CA ASP A 217 -7.65 -40.33 -33.01
C ASP A 217 -6.19 -40.72 -32.74
N PHE A 218 -5.79 -40.65 -31.47
CA PHE A 218 -4.48 -41.08 -31.00
C PHE A 218 -4.34 -42.59 -31.16
N LYS A 219 -5.33 -43.37 -30.71
CA LYS A 219 -5.30 -44.83 -30.82
C LYS A 219 -5.22 -45.27 -32.29
N GLU A 220 -6.06 -44.68 -33.14
CA GLU A 220 -6.06 -44.95 -34.58
C GLU A 220 -4.70 -44.67 -35.24
N ALA A 221 -4.04 -43.56 -34.86
CA ALA A 221 -2.74 -43.18 -35.42
C ALA A 221 -1.63 -44.22 -35.13
N PHE A 222 -1.70 -44.89 -33.99
CA PHE A 222 -0.70 -45.89 -33.59
C PHE A 222 -1.10 -47.33 -33.97
N THR A 223 -2.38 -47.65 -34.15
CA THR A 223 -2.82 -48.99 -34.57
C THR A 223 -2.90 -49.17 -36.09
N GLY A 224 -3.20 -48.10 -36.85
CA GLY A 224 -3.42 -48.15 -38.30
C GLY A 224 -2.14 -48.15 -39.15
N GLY A 225 -0.97 -48.21 -38.52
CA GLY A 225 0.32 -47.94 -39.14
C GLY A 225 0.53 -46.44 -39.36
N MET A 226 1.76 -45.95 -39.13
CA MET A 226 2.18 -44.54 -39.25
C MET A 226 2.09 -43.97 -40.69
N ALA A 227 1.32 -44.59 -41.59
CA ALA A 227 1.15 -44.20 -42.98
C ALA A 227 0.01 -43.18 -43.17
N HIS A 228 -0.90 -43.03 -42.22
CA HIS A 228 -2.12 -42.20 -42.40
C HIS A 228 -2.09 -40.82 -41.75
N ARG A 229 -1.18 -40.56 -40.80
CA ARG A 229 -1.08 -39.27 -40.08
C ARG A 229 0.35 -38.78 -40.06
N SER A 230 0.53 -37.48 -40.25
CA SER A 230 1.87 -36.88 -40.21
C SER A 230 2.40 -36.80 -38.78
N SER A 231 3.73 -36.85 -38.59
CA SER A 231 4.35 -36.68 -37.28
C SER A 231 3.96 -35.36 -36.59
N GLN A 232 3.65 -34.32 -37.38
CA GLN A 232 3.19 -33.02 -36.87
C GLN A 232 1.79 -33.09 -36.26
N GLU A 233 0.87 -33.84 -36.85
CA GLU A 233 -0.48 -34.01 -36.29
C GLU A 233 -0.44 -34.71 -34.94
N ILE A 234 0.43 -35.71 -34.77
CA ILE A 234 0.59 -36.43 -33.48
C ILE A 234 1.20 -35.50 -32.43
N LEU A 235 2.19 -34.69 -32.81
CA LEU A 235 2.78 -33.67 -31.92
C LEU A 235 1.73 -32.66 -31.46
N ASP A 236 0.89 -32.17 -32.38
CA ASP A 236 -0.18 -31.25 -32.06
C ASP A 236 -1.24 -31.89 -31.15
N ILE A 237 -1.60 -33.16 -31.38
CA ILE A 237 -2.46 -33.92 -30.46
C ILE A 237 -1.84 -33.96 -29.06
N CYS A 238 -0.55 -34.31 -28.94
CA CYS A 238 0.12 -34.39 -27.65
C CYS A 238 0.20 -33.03 -26.93
N ARG A 239 0.34 -31.93 -27.69
CA ARG A 239 0.26 -30.56 -27.16
C ARG A 239 -1.14 -30.25 -26.61
N VAL A 240 -2.20 -30.61 -27.34
CA VAL A 240 -3.58 -30.45 -26.85
C VAL A 240 -3.80 -31.27 -25.58
N VAL A 241 -3.36 -32.53 -25.55
CA VAL A 241 -3.47 -33.39 -24.35
C VAL A 241 -2.75 -32.78 -23.14
N SER A 242 -1.60 -32.14 -23.37
CA SER A 242 -0.85 -31.48 -22.30
C SER A 242 -1.56 -30.23 -21.75
N ALA A 243 -2.45 -29.61 -22.55
CA ALA A 243 -3.32 -28.52 -22.12
C ALA A 243 -4.66 -28.99 -21.53
N LEU A 244 -5.02 -30.26 -21.70
CA LEU A 244 -6.22 -30.90 -21.14
C LEU A 244 -5.97 -31.39 -19.71
N ASP A 245 -6.94 -32.13 -19.15
CA ASP A 245 -6.80 -32.72 -17.83
C ASP A 245 -5.66 -33.77 -17.79
N PRO A 246 -4.90 -33.84 -16.67
CA PRO A 246 -3.84 -34.83 -16.49
C PRO A 246 -4.32 -36.29 -16.62
N SER A 247 -5.62 -36.54 -16.40
CA SER A 247 -6.23 -37.87 -16.56
C SER A 247 -6.16 -38.37 -18.01
N VAL A 248 -6.38 -37.50 -18.99
CA VAL A 248 -6.33 -37.86 -20.42
C VAL A 248 -4.90 -38.24 -20.81
N LYS A 249 -3.91 -37.47 -20.35
CA LYS A 249 -2.48 -37.81 -20.51
C LYS A 249 -2.18 -39.18 -19.91
N ALA A 250 -2.65 -39.46 -18.71
CA ALA A 250 -2.42 -40.74 -18.04
C ALA A 250 -3.07 -41.91 -18.78
N GLU A 251 -4.32 -41.77 -19.25
CA GLU A 251 -5.02 -42.79 -20.02
C GLU A 251 -4.27 -43.13 -21.32
N LEU A 252 -3.90 -42.12 -22.10
CA LEU A 252 -3.20 -42.32 -23.37
C LEU A 252 -1.79 -42.87 -23.19
N SER A 253 -1.09 -42.41 -22.15
CA SER A 253 0.24 -42.95 -21.83
C SER A 253 0.17 -44.42 -21.45
N THR A 254 -0.80 -44.80 -20.62
CA THR A 254 -1.01 -46.19 -20.18
C THR A 254 -1.36 -47.07 -21.37
N TRP A 255 -2.36 -46.66 -22.16
CA TRP A 255 -2.74 -47.40 -23.36
C TRP A 255 -1.58 -47.59 -24.34
N PHE A 256 -0.77 -46.55 -24.56
CA PHE A 256 0.39 -46.65 -25.45
C PHE A 256 1.42 -47.65 -24.93
N VAL A 257 1.74 -47.60 -23.63
CA VAL A 257 2.66 -48.53 -22.98
C VAL A 257 2.14 -49.98 -23.07
N ASP A 258 0.87 -50.21 -22.75
CA ASP A 258 0.22 -51.51 -22.88
C ASP A 258 0.30 -52.04 -24.32
N GLN A 259 0.06 -51.16 -25.31
CA GLN A 259 0.16 -51.52 -26.71
C GLN A 259 1.59 -51.92 -27.10
N GLN A 260 2.61 -51.22 -26.62
CA GLN A 260 4.02 -51.58 -26.88
C GLN A 260 4.43 -52.90 -26.19
N LEU A 261 3.89 -53.18 -25.00
CA LEU A 261 4.17 -54.40 -24.24
C LEU A 261 3.25 -55.58 -24.62
N SER A 262 2.26 -55.38 -25.49
CA SER A 262 1.36 -56.46 -25.94
C SER A 262 2.11 -57.66 -26.53
N GLU A 263 3.15 -57.41 -27.34
CA GLU A 263 4.02 -58.46 -27.90
C GLU A 263 4.78 -59.21 -26.79
N TYR A 264 5.21 -58.51 -25.74
CA TYR A 264 5.86 -59.13 -24.57
C TYR A 264 4.95 -60.12 -23.87
N HIS A 265 3.69 -59.72 -23.65
CA HIS A 265 2.69 -60.57 -23.00
C HIS A 265 2.43 -61.86 -23.78
N VAL A 266 2.43 -61.80 -25.11
CA VAL A 266 2.25 -62.98 -25.97
C VAL A 266 3.49 -63.87 -25.96
N LEU A 267 4.67 -63.29 -26.16
CA LEU A 267 5.93 -64.05 -26.24
C LEU A 267 6.24 -64.80 -24.94
N TYR A 268 5.96 -64.18 -23.79
CA TYR A 268 6.33 -64.73 -22.49
C TYR A 268 5.13 -65.18 -21.66
N ALA A 269 4.02 -65.51 -22.30
CA ALA A 269 2.83 -66.05 -21.65
C ALA A 269 3.16 -67.34 -20.88
N ASP A 270 2.39 -67.64 -19.82
CA ASP A 270 2.66 -68.77 -18.92
C ASP A 270 2.63 -70.16 -19.59
N THR A 271 2.09 -70.22 -20.81
CA THR A 271 2.04 -71.42 -21.67
C THR A 271 3.33 -71.65 -22.45
N GLU A 272 4.14 -70.61 -22.66
CA GLU A 272 5.33 -70.68 -23.48
C GLU A 272 6.54 -71.15 -22.66
N ASP A 273 7.36 -72.04 -23.23
CA ASP A 273 8.54 -72.56 -22.54
C ASP A 273 9.63 -71.49 -22.36
N ILE A 274 9.66 -70.48 -23.24
CA ILE A 274 10.57 -69.34 -23.14
C ILE A 274 10.21 -68.37 -21.99
N ALA A 275 9.08 -68.59 -21.30
CA ALA A 275 8.63 -67.79 -20.18
C ALA A 275 9.37 -68.08 -18.86
N TRP A 276 10.05 -69.22 -18.74
CA TRP A 276 10.62 -69.68 -17.47
C TRP A 276 11.80 -68.82 -16.97
N LEU A 277 12.15 -68.99 -15.69
CA LEU A 277 13.15 -68.17 -14.98
C LEU A 277 14.55 -68.24 -15.60
N ASP A 278 14.89 -69.33 -16.28
CA ASP A 278 16.17 -69.52 -16.95
C ASP A 278 16.39 -68.51 -18.09
N ARG A 279 15.32 -67.85 -18.57
CA ARG A 279 15.33 -66.88 -19.69
C ARG A 279 15.12 -65.42 -19.27
N ILE A 280 15.38 -65.07 -18.01
CA ILE A 280 15.29 -63.67 -17.55
C ILE A 280 16.23 -62.75 -18.36
N ASP A 281 17.40 -63.24 -18.76
CA ASP A 281 18.34 -62.52 -19.62
C ASP A 281 17.75 -62.22 -21.01
N GLN A 282 16.91 -63.10 -21.55
CA GLN A 282 16.20 -62.88 -22.81
C GLN A 282 15.10 -61.83 -22.68
N ARG A 283 14.34 -61.85 -21.57
CA ARG A 283 13.33 -60.81 -21.25
C ARG A 283 13.98 -59.43 -21.20
N TYR A 284 15.12 -59.31 -20.52
CA TYR A 284 15.89 -58.07 -20.46
C TYR A 284 16.40 -57.63 -21.84
N ARG A 285 17.01 -58.53 -22.62
CA ARG A 285 17.50 -58.20 -23.98
C ARG A 285 16.35 -57.75 -24.89
N TRP A 286 15.21 -58.44 -24.85
CA TRP A 286 14.02 -58.06 -25.61
C TRP A 286 13.60 -56.62 -25.28
N PHE A 287 13.54 -56.28 -23.99
CA PHE A 287 13.16 -54.94 -23.56
C PHE A 287 14.17 -53.88 -24.01
N VAL A 288 15.47 -54.13 -23.86
CA VAL A 288 16.52 -53.21 -24.31
C VAL A 288 16.41 -52.99 -25.83
N THR A 289 16.17 -54.03 -26.61
CA THR A 289 15.95 -53.90 -28.07
C THR A 289 14.72 -53.05 -28.37
N LYS A 290 13.58 -53.30 -27.69
CA LYS A 290 12.35 -52.51 -27.88
C LYS A 290 12.51 -51.04 -27.48
N LEU A 291 13.14 -50.76 -26.35
CA LEU A 291 13.39 -49.39 -25.90
C LEU A 291 14.32 -48.66 -26.88
N THR A 292 15.37 -49.35 -27.36
CA THR A 292 16.28 -48.80 -28.37
C THR A 292 15.55 -48.53 -29.70
N GLU A 293 14.63 -49.41 -30.10
CA GLU A 293 13.79 -49.21 -31.28
C GLU A 293 12.88 -47.99 -31.12
N PHE A 294 12.21 -47.84 -29.97
CA PHE A 294 11.35 -46.71 -29.64
C PHE A 294 12.10 -45.36 -29.67
N GLU A 295 13.34 -45.33 -29.21
CA GLU A 295 14.20 -44.14 -29.25
C GLU A 295 14.71 -43.86 -30.68
N ARG A 296 15.13 -44.89 -31.42
CA ARG A 296 15.70 -44.74 -32.77
C ARG A 296 14.66 -44.47 -33.86
N SER A 297 13.44 -44.98 -33.71
CA SER A 297 12.34 -44.78 -34.68
C SER A 297 11.84 -43.33 -34.74
N GLY A 298 12.28 -42.48 -33.80
CA GLY A 298 11.78 -41.12 -33.65
C GLY A 298 10.39 -41.04 -33.02
N THR A 299 9.79 -42.18 -32.64
CA THR A 299 8.52 -42.22 -31.91
C THR A 299 8.64 -41.53 -30.55
N SER A 300 9.80 -41.64 -29.89
CA SER A 300 10.09 -40.89 -28.66
C SER A 300 10.00 -39.37 -28.85
N ASN A 301 10.27 -38.83 -30.04
CA ASN A 301 10.23 -37.39 -30.30
C ASN A 301 8.80 -36.87 -30.55
N LEU A 302 7.82 -37.77 -30.74
CA LEU A 302 6.41 -37.40 -30.91
C LEU A 302 5.75 -37.01 -29.58
N PHE A 303 6.36 -37.41 -28.46
CA PHE A 303 5.87 -37.13 -27.13
C PHE A 303 6.63 -35.95 -26.51
N PRO A 304 5.94 -35.06 -25.78
CA PRO A 304 6.60 -34.05 -24.96
C PRO A 304 7.53 -34.68 -23.93
N ALA A 305 8.67 -34.04 -23.65
CA ALA A 305 9.71 -34.60 -22.78
C ALA A 305 9.21 -34.86 -21.34
N ASP A 306 8.26 -34.07 -20.85
CA ASP A 306 7.63 -34.20 -19.52
C ASP A 306 6.68 -35.41 -19.40
N TRP A 307 6.43 -36.13 -20.50
CA TRP A 307 5.67 -37.39 -20.44
C TRP A 307 6.55 -38.54 -19.94
N GLU A 308 7.87 -38.44 -20.10
CA GLU A 308 8.85 -39.45 -19.69
C GLU A 308 8.48 -40.87 -20.19
N MET A 309 8.05 -41.00 -21.45
CA MET A 309 7.48 -42.25 -21.98
C MET A 309 8.44 -43.44 -21.88
N GLY A 310 9.74 -43.25 -22.11
CA GLY A 310 10.73 -44.33 -21.93
C GLY A 310 10.83 -44.83 -20.48
N ARG A 311 10.70 -43.92 -19.50
CA ARG A 311 10.68 -44.26 -18.09
C ARG A 311 9.42 -45.04 -17.71
N ARG A 312 8.27 -44.61 -18.23
CA ARG A 312 6.98 -45.30 -18.02
C ARG A 312 7.01 -46.71 -18.61
N LEU A 313 7.49 -46.84 -19.85
CA LEU A 313 7.66 -48.13 -20.52
C LEU A 313 8.58 -49.07 -19.73
N THR A 314 9.67 -48.55 -19.17
CA THR A 314 10.58 -49.32 -18.31
C THR A 314 9.93 -49.76 -17.00
N ASN A 315 9.24 -48.84 -16.32
CA ASN A 315 8.58 -49.13 -15.07
C ASN A 315 7.51 -50.22 -15.25
N ASP A 316 6.69 -50.09 -16.29
CA ASP A 316 5.59 -51.00 -16.55
C ASP A 316 6.08 -52.38 -17.02
N PHE A 317 7.16 -52.42 -17.80
CA PHE A 317 7.86 -53.67 -18.10
C PHE A 317 8.35 -54.38 -16.83
N CYS A 318 8.94 -53.65 -15.87
CA CYS A 318 9.39 -54.25 -14.62
C CYS A 318 8.22 -54.80 -13.78
N ILE A 319 7.13 -54.04 -13.68
CA ILE A 319 5.90 -54.45 -12.97
C ILE A 319 5.30 -55.70 -13.63
N THR A 320 5.09 -55.65 -14.93
CA THR A 320 4.54 -56.75 -15.74
C THR A 320 5.42 -57.99 -15.62
N THR A 321 6.74 -57.84 -15.74
CA THR A 321 7.67 -58.98 -15.61
C THR A 321 7.61 -59.59 -14.23
N ARG A 322 7.60 -58.78 -13.16
CA ARG A 322 7.44 -59.27 -11.79
C ARG A 322 6.15 -60.07 -11.64
N GLU A 323 5.03 -59.56 -12.13
CA GLU A 323 3.72 -60.21 -12.01
C GLU A 323 3.57 -61.46 -12.86
N MET A 324 4.20 -61.51 -14.03
CA MET A 324 4.24 -62.72 -14.86
C MET A 324 5.11 -63.79 -14.20
N LEU A 325 6.29 -63.42 -13.69
CA LEU A 325 7.16 -64.37 -12.99
C LEU A 325 6.51 -64.89 -11.72
N ASP A 326 5.88 -64.04 -10.91
CA ASP A 326 5.18 -64.45 -9.69
C ASP A 326 4.06 -65.48 -9.97
N ARG A 327 3.26 -65.22 -11.01
CA ARG A 327 2.23 -66.16 -11.48
C ARG A 327 2.83 -67.48 -11.98
N LEU A 328 3.89 -67.40 -12.79
CA LEU A 328 4.56 -68.57 -13.37
C LEU A 328 5.19 -69.45 -12.28
N MET A 329 5.86 -68.84 -11.31
CA MET A 329 6.48 -69.49 -10.15
C MET A 329 5.44 -70.20 -9.28
N THR A 330 4.31 -69.54 -9.04
CA THR A 330 3.20 -70.15 -8.29
C THR A 330 2.64 -71.37 -9.02
N LYS A 331 2.53 -71.31 -10.35
CA LYS A 331 1.98 -72.39 -11.18
C LYS A 331 2.92 -73.59 -11.33
N ARG A 332 4.23 -73.33 -11.48
CA ARG A 332 5.27 -74.36 -11.63
C ARG A 332 6.09 -74.53 -10.35
N ALA A 333 5.45 -74.38 -9.18
CA ALA A 333 6.09 -74.50 -7.87
C ALA A 333 6.85 -75.84 -7.67
N ALA A 334 6.42 -76.90 -8.37
CA ALA A 334 7.07 -78.22 -8.33
C ALA A 334 8.37 -78.32 -9.14
N GLU A 335 8.69 -77.33 -10.00
CA GLU A 335 9.90 -77.30 -10.83
C GLU A 335 11.01 -76.43 -10.22
N LEU A 336 10.80 -75.95 -9.00
CA LEU A 336 11.64 -74.97 -8.27
C LEU A 336 12.65 -75.59 -7.29
N ASP A 337 12.91 -76.90 -7.42
CA ASP A 337 13.78 -77.69 -6.54
C ASP A 337 15.15 -77.06 -6.23
#